data_AF-A0A2G5F467-F1
#
_entry.id   AF-A0A2G5F467-F1
#
_cell.length_a   1.000
_cell.length_b   1.000
_cell.length_c   1.000
_cell.angle_alpha   90.00
_cell.angle_beta   90.00
_cell.angle_gamma   90.00
#
_symmetry.space_group_name_H-M   'P 1'
#
loop_
_entity.id
_entity.type
_entity.pdbx_description
1 polymer ?
#
loop_
_entity_poly.entity_id
_entity_poly.type
_entity_poly.pdbx_seq_one_letter_code
_entity_poly.pdbx_strand_id
1 'polypeptide(L)'
;MKLMNIVAAAGVTILLVFAVMSVIYRVPPMDQLKGFAEARVFNVNRHKVKTWFYAIRAELHVVSYSYLLRDASSESVDEHKDKLLDGLLNAGSNDKDCLSRYQSVLYRRSSPHKPSSYLQSRLRKYEDLHKRCGPYTESYNKTIEKLESGHHVGPTECNYIVWIAYSGLGNRILTLASAFLYALLTNRVLLVDRGKDIGDLFCEPFPEKSWLLPLDFPLNQLNRFDKKSPECYGNMLKRNVISNTTNTLPPFLYLHLAHDSDDQDKLFFCDEDQSLLQKIPWLIMKTDEYFVPTLFLISSFEQELINLFPSKDTVFHHLGRYLFHPSNAVWGLITRYYGAYLADADERVGIQIRTFESGTPPFQHVMDQVVACFLKEKLLPDVNPEEPISTASRNGKTKAVLVTSLNPGYFEKIRNLYWENPTMTGETIGVYQPSNEIRQQTENNIHDRKAWAEIYLLSLTDVLITSSRSTFGYVGQSLGGLKPWILYKPENHTTPDPPCRRAMSMEPCFHAPPSFDCRAKTWIDTGTLVSHIRHCEDVTWGLKLVELDKL
;
A
#
# COMPACT_ATOMS: atom_id res chain seq x y z
N MET A 1 -56.27 -35.14 -24.38
CA MET A 1 -55.48 -34.68 -25.56
C MET A 1 -55.26 -33.16 -25.68
N LYS A 2 -55.67 -32.31 -24.71
CA LYS A 2 -55.36 -30.85 -24.75
C LYS A 2 -54.23 -30.39 -23.80
N LEU A 3 -53.82 -31.22 -22.84
CA LEU A 3 -52.77 -30.85 -21.85
C LEU A 3 -51.34 -31.17 -22.33
N MET A 4 -51.14 -32.23 -23.14
CA MET A 4 -49.83 -32.57 -23.70
C MET A 4 -49.31 -31.58 -24.74
N ASN A 5 -50.20 -30.90 -25.49
CA ASN A 5 -49.79 -29.94 -26.51
C ASN A 5 -49.33 -28.60 -25.92
N ILE A 6 -49.79 -28.23 -24.71
CA ILE A 6 -49.39 -26.97 -24.06
C ILE A 6 -48.01 -27.11 -23.40
N VAL A 7 -47.72 -28.29 -22.82
CA VAL A 7 -46.39 -28.58 -22.23
C VAL A 7 -45.33 -28.72 -23.33
N ALA A 8 -45.67 -29.30 -24.48
CA ALA A 8 -44.76 -29.39 -25.62
C ALA A 8 -44.45 -28.01 -26.24
N ALA A 9 -45.44 -27.12 -26.36
CA ALA A 9 -45.24 -25.77 -26.90
C ALA A 9 -44.41 -24.87 -25.96
N ALA A 10 -44.57 -25.02 -24.64
CA ALA A 10 -43.78 -24.31 -23.64
C ALA A 10 -42.32 -24.82 -23.58
N GLY A 11 -42.10 -26.13 -23.75
CA GLY A 11 -40.76 -26.72 -23.77
C GLY A 11 -39.93 -26.26 -24.98
N VAL A 12 -40.55 -26.14 -26.16
CA VAL A 12 -39.87 -25.71 -27.40
C VAL A 12 -39.51 -24.22 -27.37
N THR A 13 -40.34 -23.38 -26.75
CA THR A 13 -40.05 -21.94 -26.60
C THR A 13 -38.92 -21.68 -25.59
N ILE A 14 -38.85 -22.45 -24.50
CA ILE A 14 -37.75 -22.35 -23.53
C ILE A 14 -36.41 -22.83 -24.14
N LEU A 15 -36.43 -23.91 -24.94
CA LEU A 15 -35.24 -24.40 -25.65
C LEU A 15 -34.73 -23.43 -26.71
N LEU A 16 -35.61 -22.72 -27.42
CA LEU A 16 -35.21 -21.68 -28.39
C LEU A 16 -34.61 -20.45 -27.70
N VAL A 17 -35.13 -20.04 -26.53
CA VAL A 17 -34.56 -18.93 -25.75
C VAL A 17 -33.18 -19.30 -25.19
N PHE A 18 -32.98 -20.53 -24.72
CA PHE A 18 -31.66 -21.02 -24.30
C PHE A 18 -30.69 -21.16 -25.47
N ALA A 19 -31.14 -21.60 -26.64
CA ALA A 19 -30.32 -21.67 -27.85
C ALA A 19 -29.89 -20.27 -28.32
N VAL A 20 -30.79 -19.28 -28.33
CA VAL A 20 -30.45 -17.89 -28.70
C VAL A 20 -29.51 -17.25 -27.67
N MET A 21 -29.70 -17.51 -26.37
CA MET A 21 -28.77 -17.03 -25.33
C MET A 21 -27.39 -17.72 -25.41
N SER A 22 -27.33 -19.00 -25.81
CA SER A 22 -26.07 -19.71 -26.03
C SER A 22 -25.31 -19.26 -27.28
N VAL A 23 -26.02 -18.73 -28.29
CA VAL A 23 -25.42 -18.14 -29.50
C VAL A 23 -24.93 -16.71 -29.23
N ILE A 24 -25.57 -15.98 -28.31
CA ILE A 24 -25.14 -14.63 -27.90
C ILE A 24 -23.95 -14.67 -26.91
N TYR A 25 -23.75 -15.76 -26.16
CA TYR A 25 -22.67 -15.91 -25.16
C TYR A 25 -21.51 -16.85 -25.57
N ARG A 26 -21.37 -17.19 -26.86
CA ARG A 26 -20.12 -17.82 -27.33
C ARG A 26 -19.00 -16.79 -27.44
N VAL A 27 -18.15 -16.76 -26.42
CA VAL A 27 -16.82 -16.14 -26.44
C VAL A 27 -16.02 -16.71 -27.62
N PRO A 28 -15.56 -15.90 -28.59
CA PRO A 28 -14.68 -16.38 -29.65
C PRO A 28 -13.30 -16.74 -29.08
N PRO A 29 -12.56 -17.69 -29.67
CA PRO A 29 -11.17 -17.91 -29.32
C PRO A 29 -10.35 -16.64 -29.59
N MET A 30 -9.53 -16.28 -28.61
CA MET A 30 -8.71 -15.08 -28.56
C MET A 30 -7.48 -15.25 -29.46
N ASP A 31 -7.68 -15.27 -30.77
CA ASP A 31 -6.64 -15.21 -31.79
C ASP A 31 -7.16 -14.42 -32.98
N GLN A 32 -7.02 -13.08 -32.92
CA GLN A 32 -6.82 -12.14 -34.04
C GLN A 32 -7.06 -10.70 -33.59
N LEU A 33 -6.03 -10.08 -33.00
CA LEU A 33 -5.91 -8.62 -32.99
C LEU A 33 -5.18 -8.21 -34.28
N LYS A 34 -5.93 -7.92 -35.34
CA LYS A 34 -5.43 -7.14 -36.48
C LYS A 34 -5.61 -5.66 -36.16
N GLY A 35 -4.50 -5.03 -35.82
CA GLY A 35 -4.36 -3.59 -35.63
C GLY A 35 -2.89 -3.19 -35.51
N PHE A 36 -1.98 -3.94 -36.16
CA PHE A 36 -0.61 -3.49 -36.35
C PHE A 36 -0.57 -2.62 -37.60
N ALA A 37 -0.07 -1.39 -37.42
CA ALA A 37 0.41 -0.58 -38.52
C ALA A 37 1.39 -1.40 -39.39
N GLU A 38 1.25 -1.30 -40.71
CA GLU A 38 2.13 -1.93 -41.68
C GLU A 38 3.58 -1.48 -41.46
N ALA A 39 4.39 -2.34 -40.84
CA ALA A 39 5.83 -2.24 -40.96
C ALA A 39 6.22 -2.68 -42.38
N ARG A 40 6.59 -1.72 -43.23
CA ARG A 40 7.18 -2.02 -44.54
C ARG A 40 8.44 -2.87 -44.34
N VAL A 41 8.43 -4.07 -44.90
CA VAL A 41 9.59 -4.95 -44.99
C VAL A 41 10.63 -4.30 -45.92
N PHE A 42 11.80 -3.95 -45.40
CA PHE A 42 12.95 -3.65 -46.24
C PHE A 42 13.41 -4.93 -46.94
N ASN A 43 13.37 -4.92 -48.26
CA ASN A 43 13.70 -6.07 -49.10
C ASN A 43 15.23 -6.27 -49.12
N VAL A 44 15.74 -7.21 -48.31
CA VAL A 44 17.17 -7.59 -48.31
C VAL A 44 17.39 -8.72 -49.32
N ASN A 45 18.23 -8.43 -50.31
CA ASN A 45 18.56 -9.31 -51.42
C ASN A 45 19.19 -10.63 -50.94
N ARG A 46 18.45 -11.74 -51.07
CA ARG A 46 18.75 -13.08 -50.49
C ARG A 46 20.03 -13.75 -50.98
N HIS A 47 20.70 -13.20 -52.00
CA HIS A 47 21.94 -13.78 -52.54
C HIS A 47 23.23 -13.32 -51.86
N LYS A 48 23.23 -12.26 -51.04
CA LYS A 48 24.43 -11.84 -50.28
C LYS A 48 24.54 -12.40 -48.86
N VAL A 49 23.47 -13.01 -48.33
CA VAL A 49 23.45 -13.55 -46.96
C VAL A 49 24.17 -14.90 -46.86
N LYS A 50 24.13 -15.74 -47.91
CA LYS A 50 24.77 -17.07 -47.88
C LYS A 50 26.30 -17.02 -47.84
N THR A 51 26.93 -16.02 -48.44
CA THR A 51 28.39 -15.89 -48.46
C THR A 51 28.96 -15.39 -47.13
N TRP A 52 28.17 -14.65 -46.34
CA TRP A 52 28.58 -14.14 -45.02
C TRP A 52 28.53 -15.22 -43.94
N PHE A 53 27.54 -16.11 -44.00
CA PHE A 53 27.39 -17.22 -43.04
C PHE A 53 28.50 -18.28 -43.14
N TYR A 54 29.13 -18.46 -44.30
CA TYR A 54 30.27 -19.38 -44.46
C TYR A 54 31.60 -18.80 -43.93
N ALA A 55 31.75 -17.46 -43.89
CA ALA A 55 32.96 -16.82 -43.39
C ALA A 55 33.01 -16.78 -41.84
N ILE A 56 31.86 -16.61 -41.17
CA ILE A 56 31.79 -16.55 -39.69
C ILE A 56 31.97 -17.93 -39.04
N ARG A 57 31.64 -19.02 -39.76
CA ARG A 57 31.77 -20.39 -39.24
C ARG A 57 33.21 -20.89 -39.14
N ALA A 58 34.19 -20.18 -39.73
CA ALA A 58 35.60 -20.54 -39.71
C ALA A 58 36.41 -19.89 -38.57
N GLU A 59 35.89 -18.87 -37.87
CA GLU A 59 36.62 -18.16 -36.79
C GLU A 59 36.12 -18.45 -35.36
N LEU A 60 35.08 -19.27 -35.16
CA LEU A 60 34.47 -19.48 -33.84
C LEU A 60 34.78 -20.84 -33.19
N HIS A 61 35.88 -21.49 -33.57
CA HIS A 61 36.31 -22.76 -32.99
C HIS A 61 37.57 -22.68 -32.11
N VAL A 62 37.86 -21.55 -31.44
CA VAL A 62 38.79 -21.53 -30.29
C VAL A 62 38.46 -20.37 -29.34
N VAL A 63 37.44 -20.48 -28.48
CA VAL A 63 37.48 -19.81 -27.15
C VAL A 63 36.73 -20.69 -26.15
N SER A 64 37.51 -21.23 -25.22
CA SER A 64 37.11 -22.12 -24.12
C SER A 64 36.15 -21.46 -23.13
N TYR A 65 35.22 -22.28 -22.63
CA TYR A 65 34.38 -22.06 -21.45
C TYR A 65 35.25 -21.86 -20.19
N SER A 66 35.82 -20.67 -19.99
CA SER A 66 36.58 -20.33 -18.77
C SER A 66 36.71 -18.83 -18.48
N TYR A 67 35.85 -17.96 -19.04
CA TYR A 67 35.95 -16.49 -18.92
C TYR A 67 34.73 -15.81 -18.27
N LEU A 68 34.05 -16.47 -17.32
CA LEU A 68 32.96 -15.86 -16.53
C LEU A 68 33.22 -15.83 -15.02
N LEU A 69 34.47 -16.03 -14.58
CA LEU A 69 34.91 -15.81 -13.20
C LEU A 69 36.35 -15.26 -13.23
N ARG A 70 36.56 -14.06 -12.67
CA ARG A 70 37.78 -13.18 -12.64
C ARG A 70 37.79 -12.13 -13.76
N ASP A 71 37.94 -10.83 -13.55
CA ASP A 71 38.22 -10.01 -12.37
C ASP A 71 37.47 -8.69 -12.54
N ALA A 72 36.57 -8.37 -11.61
CA ALA A 72 36.24 -7.00 -11.28
C ALA A 72 36.50 -6.82 -9.79
N SER A 73 37.75 -7.04 -9.38
CA SER A 73 38.31 -6.43 -8.18
C SER A 73 38.60 -4.95 -8.48
N SER A 74 37.55 -4.17 -8.73
CA SER A 74 37.58 -2.76 -8.34
C SER A 74 37.04 -2.75 -6.92
N GLU A 75 37.89 -2.42 -5.95
CA GLU A 75 37.45 -1.99 -4.63
C GLU A 75 36.57 -0.74 -4.81
N SER A 76 35.30 -0.92 -5.15
CA SER A 76 34.28 0.00 -4.71
C SER A 76 34.12 -0.27 -3.23
N VAL A 77 34.34 0.75 -2.40
CA VAL A 77 33.91 0.76 -1.01
C VAL A 77 32.42 0.49 -1.00
N ASP A 78 32.02 -0.79 -0.94
CA ASP A 78 30.68 -1.22 -0.61
C ASP A 78 30.55 -0.93 0.89
N GLU A 79 30.27 0.35 1.21
CA GLU A 79 29.75 0.72 2.51
C GLU A 79 28.71 -0.33 2.85
N HIS A 80 29.01 -1.19 3.83
CA HIS A 80 28.12 -2.29 4.21
C HIS A 80 26.76 -1.69 4.55
N LYS A 81 25.86 -1.65 3.57
CA LYS A 81 24.55 -1.01 3.72
C LYS A 81 23.85 -1.69 4.88
N ASP A 82 23.41 -0.89 5.84
CA ASP A 82 22.81 -1.42 7.06
C ASP A 82 21.48 -2.14 6.76
N LYS A 83 21.56 -3.47 6.69
CA LYS A 83 20.42 -4.36 6.45
C LYS A 83 19.38 -4.28 7.56
N LEU A 84 19.73 -3.76 8.74
CA LEU A 84 18.86 -3.66 9.90
C LEU A 84 18.13 -2.32 10.00
N LEU A 85 18.35 -1.42 9.03
CA LEU A 85 17.66 -0.13 8.91
C LEU A 85 17.83 0.73 10.18
N ASP A 86 19.06 0.98 10.59
CA ASP A 86 19.46 1.69 11.81
C ASP A 86 18.87 1.06 13.08
N GLY A 87 18.85 -0.29 13.14
CA GLY A 87 18.35 -1.06 14.28
C GLY A 87 16.84 -1.23 14.35
N LEU A 88 16.09 -0.74 13.35
CA LEU A 88 14.63 -0.96 13.25
C LEU A 88 14.30 -2.45 13.19
N LEU A 89 15.05 -3.22 12.40
CA LEU A 89 14.89 -4.67 12.26
C LEU A 89 15.82 -5.42 13.22
N ASN A 90 15.37 -6.58 13.68
CA ASN A 90 16.21 -7.52 14.42
C ASN A 90 17.05 -8.37 13.44
N ALA A 91 18.24 -8.80 13.88
CA ALA A 91 19.06 -9.76 13.15
C ALA A 91 18.44 -11.17 13.30
N GLY A 92 17.69 -11.58 12.29
CA GLY A 92 16.97 -12.86 12.25
C GLY A 92 17.78 -13.96 11.56
N SER A 93 17.40 -15.22 11.81
CA SER A 93 18.24 -16.40 11.57
C SER A 93 18.05 -17.11 10.21
N ASN A 94 17.31 -16.58 9.23
CA ASN A 94 17.28 -17.17 7.88
C ASN A 94 16.83 -16.19 6.77
N ASP A 95 17.79 -15.65 6.00
CA ASP A 95 17.52 -14.76 4.86
C ASP A 95 16.67 -15.41 3.74
N LYS A 96 16.60 -16.75 3.68
CA LYS A 96 15.97 -17.47 2.57
C LYS A 96 14.44 -17.43 2.59
N ASP A 97 13.84 -17.38 3.77
CA ASP A 97 12.37 -17.46 3.91
C ASP A 97 11.69 -16.14 3.56
N CYS A 98 12.41 -15.02 3.70
CA CYS A 98 11.96 -13.70 3.30
C CYS A 98 13.13 -12.83 2.81
N LEU A 99 13.42 -12.91 1.51
CA LEU A 99 14.54 -12.22 0.88
C LEU A 99 14.43 -10.69 1.02
N SER A 100 13.22 -10.16 0.88
CA SER A 100 12.96 -8.71 0.90
C SER A 100 13.35 -8.04 2.22
N ARG A 101 13.34 -8.79 3.33
CA ARG A 101 13.65 -8.28 4.67
C ARG A 101 15.01 -7.60 4.72
N TYR A 102 16.04 -8.26 4.19
CA TYR A 102 17.41 -7.78 4.25
C TYR A 102 18.01 -7.40 2.89
N GLN A 103 17.41 -7.84 1.77
CA GLN A 103 17.85 -7.44 0.43
C GLN A 103 17.27 -6.10 -0.02
N SER A 104 16.23 -5.57 0.64
CA SER A 104 15.61 -4.31 0.23
C SER A 104 16.56 -3.12 0.21
N VAL A 105 17.59 -3.12 1.07
CA VAL A 105 18.62 -2.06 1.12
C VAL A 105 19.46 -1.96 -0.14
N LEU A 106 19.51 -3.01 -0.95
CA LEU A 106 20.21 -2.99 -2.24
C LEU A 106 19.49 -2.10 -3.26
N TYR A 107 18.17 -1.98 -3.14
CA TYR A 107 17.30 -1.26 -4.08
C TYR A 107 16.88 0.12 -3.57
N ARG A 108 16.95 0.33 -2.25
CA ARG A 108 16.55 1.57 -1.59
C ARG A 108 17.75 2.49 -1.37
N ARG A 109 17.50 3.80 -1.44
CA ARG A 109 18.40 4.81 -0.87
C ARG A 109 18.34 4.74 0.65
N SER A 110 19.44 5.06 1.33
CA SER A 110 19.46 5.19 2.78
C SER A 110 18.48 6.29 3.21
N SER A 111 17.61 5.97 4.16
CA SER A 111 16.65 6.97 4.67
C SER A 111 17.37 7.95 5.61
N PRO A 112 17.13 9.26 5.49
CA PRO A 112 17.64 10.23 6.45
C PRO A 112 16.86 10.16 7.79
N HIS A 113 15.70 9.49 7.81
CA HIS A 113 14.86 9.34 8.99
C HIS A 113 15.31 8.12 9.78
N LYS A 114 16.05 8.36 10.88
CA LYS A 114 16.52 7.30 11.77
C LYS A 114 15.50 7.01 12.87
N PRO A 115 15.19 5.74 13.17
CA PRO A 115 14.31 5.39 14.27
C PRO A 115 14.96 5.77 15.60
N SER A 116 14.16 6.29 16.54
CA SER A 116 14.65 6.59 17.89
C SER A 116 15.11 5.31 18.60
N SER A 117 16.10 5.41 19.48
CA SER A 117 16.52 4.28 20.32
C SER A 117 15.37 3.75 21.20
N TYR A 118 14.45 4.64 21.58
CA TYR A 118 13.24 4.29 22.33
C TYR A 118 12.31 3.41 21.49
N LEU A 119 12.04 3.76 20.23
CA LEU A 119 11.26 2.93 19.31
C LEU A 119 11.93 1.57 19.11
N GLN A 120 13.24 1.53 18.86
CA GLN A 120 13.97 0.27 18.71
C GLN A 120 13.78 -0.63 19.95
N SER A 121 13.97 -0.08 21.16
CA SER A 121 13.75 -0.81 22.41
C SER A 121 12.29 -1.25 22.57
N ARG A 122 11.31 -0.41 22.21
CA ARG A 122 9.89 -0.75 22.29
C ARG A 122 9.55 -1.90 21.35
N LEU A 123 10.09 -1.94 20.13
CA LEU A 123 9.90 -3.02 19.18
C LEU A 123 10.48 -4.34 19.69
N ARG A 124 11.70 -4.33 20.25
CA ARG A 124 12.28 -5.54 20.88
C ARG A 124 11.42 -6.06 22.04
N LYS A 125 10.94 -5.17 22.92
CA LYS A 125 10.00 -5.54 24.00
C LYS A 125 8.67 -6.09 23.47
N TYR A 126 8.20 -5.57 22.33
CA TYR A 126 7.02 -6.10 21.67
C TYR A 126 7.27 -7.50 21.12
N GLU A 127 8.42 -7.75 20.48
CA GLU A 127 8.81 -9.09 20.01
C GLU A 127 8.83 -10.10 21.17
N ASP A 128 9.37 -9.73 22.33
CA ASP A 128 9.33 -10.57 23.55
C ASP A 128 7.91 -10.83 24.06
N LEU A 129 7.05 -9.79 24.03
CA LEU A 129 5.63 -9.94 24.36
C LEU A 129 4.94 -10.91 23.40
N HIS A 130 5.16 -10.74 22.09
CA HIS A 130 4.56 -11.58 21.06
C HIS A 130 5.08 -13.02 21.13
N LYS A 131 6.34 -13.23 21.49
CA LYS A 131 6.92 -14.56 21.73
C LYS A 131 6.22 -15.30 22.86
N ARG A 132 5.94 -14.59 23.96
CA ARG A 132 5.32 -15.13 25.18
C ARG A 132 3.80 -15.32 25.06
N CYS A 133 3.11 -14.37 24.44
CA CYS A 133 1.65 -14.30 24.38
C CYS A 133 1.08 -14.65 22.99
N GLY A 134 1.93 -14.91 21.99
CA GLY A 134 1.49 -15.19 20.63
C GLY A 134 0.71 -16.51 20.49
N PRO A 135 0.22 -16.81 19.27
CA PRO A 135 -0.59 -18.00 19.00
C PRO A 135 -0.03 -19.30 19.58
N TYR A 136 -0.94 -20.11 20.13
CA TYR A 136 -0.67 -21.45 20.68
C TYR A 136 0.34 -21.51 21.85
N THR A 137 0.66 -20.38 22.47
CA THR A 137 1.39 -20.36 23.75
C THR A 137 0.47 -20.74 24.91
N GLU A 138 1.05 -21.12 26.05
CA GLU A 138 0.26 -21.41 27.25
C GLU A 138 -0.58 -20.19 27.68
N SER A 139 0.01 -18.99 27.67
CA SER A 139 -0.71 -17.77 28.01
C SER A 139 -1.80 -17.42 27.00
N TYR A 140 -1.60 -17.69 25.70
CA TYR A 140 -2.65 -17.58 24.68
C TYR A 140 -3.83 -18.52 24.94
N ASN A 141 -3.56 -19.81 25.17
CA ASN A 141 -4.61 -20.79 25.39
C ASN A 141 -5.47 -20.44 26.62
N LYS A 142 -4.84 -19.99 27.73
CA LYS A 142 -5.55 -19.50 28.92
C LYS A 142 -6.50 -18.32 28.61
N THR A 143 -6.12 -17.46 27.68
CA THR A 143 -6.96 -16.33 27.27
C THR A 143 -8.08 -16.72 26.31
N ILE A 144 -7.91 -17.82 25.56
CA ILE A 144 -8.97 -18.43 24.75
C ILE A 144 -10.01 -19.12 25.63
N GLU A 145 -9.59 -19.89 26.64
CA GLU A 145 -10.51 -20.52 27.61
C GLU A 145 -11.43 -19.47 28.27
N LYS A 146 -10.86 -18.31 28.64
CA LYS A 146 -11.63 -17.19 29.17
C LYS A 146 -12.59 -16.59 28.15
N LEU A 147 -12.18 -16.48 26.89
CA LEU A 147 -13.03 -15.98 25.80
C LEU A 147 -14.25 -16.88 25.59
N GLU A 148 -14.05 -18.20 25.61
CA GLU A 148 -15.12 -19.20 25.45
C GLU A 148 -16.07 -19.27 26.65
N SER A 149 -15.57 -19.00 27.86
CA SER A 149 -16.41 -18.97 29.08
C SER A 149 -17.44 -17.83 29.12
N GLY A 150 -17.31 -16.83 28.24
CA GLY A 150 -18.25 -15.71 28.10
C GLY A 150 -18.21 -14.66 29.21
N HIS A 151 -17.43 -14.87 30.28
CA HIS A 151 -17.31 -13.92 31.40
C HIS A 151 -15.85 -13.66 31.72
N HIS A 152 -15.52 -12.39 31.98
CA HIS A 152 -14.18 -11.99 32.38
C HIS A 152 -14.16 -11.47 33.81
N VAL A 153 -13.32 -12.09 34.65
CA VAL A 153 -13.06 -11.67 36.03
C VAL A 153 -11.56 -11.50 36.24
N GLY A 154 -11.15 -10.27 36.58
CA GLY A 154 -9.77 -9.92 36.93
C GLY A 154 -8.81 -9.82 35.74
N PRO A 155 -7.62 -9.22 35.90
CA PRO A 155 -6.70 -8.95 34.81
C PRO A 155 -6.20 -10.23 34.12
N THR A 156 -5.81 -10.10 32.85
CA THR A 156 -5.05 -11.14 32.15
C THR A 156 -3.58 -10.76 32.02
N GLU A 157 -2.71 -11.77 31.87
CA GLU A 157 -1.30 -11.53 31.58
C GLU A 157 -1.09 -11.02 30.14
N CYS A 158 -1.95 -11.44 29.21
CA CYS A 158 -1.86 -11.15 27.78
C CYS A 158 -3.17 -10.56 27.27
N ASN A 159 -3.09 -9.34 26.76
CA ASN A 159 -4.19 -8.67 26.09
C ASN A 159 -3.93 -8.64 24.58
N TYR A 160 -4.99 -8.65 23.78
CA TYR A 160 -4.93 -8.79 22.34
C TYR A 160 -5.72 -7.69 21.64
N ILE A 161 -5.26 -7.38 20.44
CA ILE A 161 -6.02 -6.69 19.42
C ILE A 161 -6.01 -7.57 18.17
N VAL A 162 -7.19 -7.94 17.69
CA VAL A 162 -7.39 -8.66 16.44
C VAL A 162 -7.77 -7.64 15.38
N TRP A 163 -6.93 -7.49 14.36
CA TRP A 163 -7.23 -6.67 13.19
C TRP A 163 -7.96 -7.53 12.14
N ILE A 164 -9.10 -7.04 11.64
CA ILE A 164 -9.89 -7.71 10.60
C ILE A 164 -9.45 -7.23 9.21
N ALA A 165 -9.19 -8.16 8.29
CA ALA A 165 -8.88 -7.83 6.91
C ALA A 165 -10.11 -7.23 6.22
N TYR A 166 -10.07 -5.92 5.96
CA TYR A 166 -11.19 -5.17 5.41
C TYR A 166 -10.71 -4.11 4.41
N SER A 167 -11.47 -3.89 3.33
CA SER A 167 -11.20 -2.88 2.29
C SER A 167 -10.01 -3.19 1.36
N GLY A 168 -9.66 -2.22 0.51
CA GLY A 168 -8.58 -2.36 -0.49
C GLY A 168 -7.18 -2.50 0.13
N LEU A 169 -6.20 -3.02 -0.63
CA LEU A 169 -4.84 -3.27 -0.14
C LEU A 169 -4.17 -2.04 0.51
N GLY A 170 -4.29 -0.85 -0.10
CA GLY A 170 -3.74 0.38 0.48
C GLY A 170 -4.32 0.66 1.88
N ASN A 171 -5.64 0.55 2.03
CA ASN A 171 -6.31 0.73 3.33
C ASN A 171 -5.85 -0.33 4.33
N ARG A 172 -5.75 -1.59 3.91
CA ARG A 172 -5.32 -2.69 4.77
C ARG A 172 -3.91 -2.47 5.34
N ILE A 173 -2.97 -2.02 4.53
CA ILE A 173 -1.60 -1.74 4.98
C ILE A 173 -1.59 -0.57 5.97
N LEU A 174 -2.29 0.53 5.66
CA LEU A 174 -2.39 1.70 6.54
C LEU A 174 -3.02 1.34 7.89
N THR A 175 -4.14 0.62 7.89
CA THR A 175 -4.88 0.31 9.12
C THR A 175 -4.18 -0.74 9.97
N LEU A 176 -3.46 -1.67 9.35
CA LEU A 176 -2.66 -2.65 10.07
C LEU A 176 -1.50 -1.97 10.81
N ALA A 177 -0.88 -0.94 10.21
CA ALA A 177 0.10 -0.10 10.91
C ALA A 177 -0.53 0.71 12.05
N SER A 178 -1.72 1.28 11.85
CA SER A 178 -2.47 1.98 12.91
C SER A 178 -2.81 1.06 14.08
N ALA A 179 -3.29 -0.16 13.79
CA ALA A 179 -3.61 -1.17 14.79
C ALA A 179 -2.35 -1.65 15.54
N PHE A 180 -1.23 -1.78 14.83
CA PHE A 180 0.05 -2.11 15.46
C PHE A 180 0.53 -1.00 16.40
N LEU A 181 0.46 0.27 15.99
CA LEU A 181 0.79 1.38 16.88
C LEU A 181 -0.10 1.37 18.12
N TYR A 182 -1.41 1.17 17.96
CA TYR A 182 -2.31 1.04 19.09
C TYR A 182 -1.95 -0.15 20.00
N ALA A 183 -1.50 -1.26 19.44
CA ALA A 183 -1.00 -2.41 20.19
C ALA A 183 0.25 -2.05 21.01
N LEU A 184 1.18 -1.27 20.44
CA LEU A 184 2.35 -0.73 21.17
C LEU A 184 1.92 0.19 22.31
N LEU A 185 0.96 1.10 22.09
CA LEU A 185 0.51 2.05 23.12
C LEU A 185 -0.24 1.37 24.26
N THR A 186 -0.96 0.29 23.97
CA THR A 186 -1.81 -0.42 24.95
C THR A 186 -1.23 -1.72 25.48
N ASN A 187 0.02 -2.03 25.11
CA ASN A 187 0.73 -3.26 25.48
C ASN A 187 -0.08 -4.53 25.14
N ARG A 188 -0.60 -4.60 23.92
CA ARG A 188 -1.38 -5.72 23.39
C ARG A 188 -0.59 -6.49 22.34
N VAL A 189 -0.87 -7.78 22.21
CA VAL A 189 -0.45 -8.61 21.08
C VAL A 189 -1.35 -8.29 19.88
N LEU A 190 -0.76 -8.07 18.71
CA LEU A 190 -1.50 -7.89 17.46
C LEU A 190 -1.69 -9.25 16.80
N LEU A 191 -2.93 -9.63 16.53
CA LEU A 191 -3.26 -10.78 15.71
C LEU A 191 -3.97 -10.32 14.44
N VAL A 192 -3.55 -10.86 13.31
CA VAL A 192 -3.97 -10.40 11.99
C VAL A 192 -4.88 -11.44 11.38
N ASP A 193 -6.15 -11.08 11.15
CA ASP A 193 -7.03 -11.88 10.30
C ASP A 193 -6.37 -12.01 8.93
N ARG A 194 -6.10 -13.25 8.54
CA ARG A 194 -5.37 -13.58 7.31
C ARG A 194 -6.17 -13.23 6.05
N GLY A 195 -7.49 -13.09 6.15
CA GLY A 195 -8.36 -12.89 5.00
C GLY A 195 -8.09 -13.94 3.91
N LYS A 196 -7.99 -13.49 2.65
CA LYS A 196 -7.68 -14.38 1.52
C LYS A 196 -6.21 -14.43 1.12
N ASP A 197 -5.38 -13.47 1.55
CA ASP A 197 -4.12 -13.16 0.88
C ASP A 197 -3.02 -12.56 1.78
N ILE A 198 -3.28 -12.19 3.05
CA ILE A 198 -2.24 -11.54 3.88
C ILE A 198 -0.98 -12.41 4.00
N GLY A 199 -1.15 -13.71 4.26
CA GLY A 199 -0.03 -14.66 4.35
C GLY A 199 0.71 -14.89 3.03
N ASP A 200 0.11 -14.53 1.89
CA ASP A 200 0.72 -14.61 0.58
C ASP A 200 1.45 -13.33 0.16
N LEU A 201 1.07 -12.19 0.74
CA LEU A 201 1.59 -10.87 0.41
C LEU A 201 2.79 -10.49 1.28
N PHE A 202 2.74 -10.82 2.56
CA PHE A 202 3.69 -10.35 3.57
C PHE A 202 4.40 -11.52 4.27
N CYS A 203 5.67 -11.31 4.60
CA CYS A 203 6.40 -12.18 5.50
C CYS A 203 5.96 -11.96 6.95
N GLU A 204 6.24 -12.94 7.81
CA GLU A 204 6.07 -12.82 9.27
C GLU A 204 6.98 -11.72 9.83
N PRO A 205 6.47 -10.64 10.44
CA PRO A 205 7.29 -9.52 10.90
C PRO A 205 7.99 -9.78 12.23
N PHE A 206 7.43 -10.66 13.07
CA PHE A 206 7.93 -10.92 14.42
C PHE A 206 8.74 -12.22 14.47
N PRO A 207 9.90 -12.25 15.13
CA PRO A 207 10.69 -13.47 15.28
C PRO A 207 9.92 -14.59 16.01
N GLU A 208 10.16 -15.84 15.61
CA GLU A 208 9.73 -17.09 16.27
C GLU A 208 8.22 -17.38 16.34
N LYS A 209 7.35 -16.38 16.18
CA LYS A 209 5.90 -16.54 16.29
C LYS A 209 5.18 -15.85 15.15
N SER A 210 4.07 -16.46 14.72
CA SER A 210 3.21 -15.87 13.70
C SER A 210 2.39 -14.72 14.26
N TRP A 211 2.22 -13.66 13.48
CA TRP A 211 1.21 -12.62 13.72
C TRP A 211 -0.19 -13.01 13.24
N LEU A 212 -0.33 -14.09 12.46
CA LEU A 212 -1.61 -14.48 11.88
C LEU A 212 -2.53 -15.05 12.95
N LEU A 213 -3.79 -14.63 12.91
CA LEU A 213 -4.83 -15.19 13.74
C LEU A 213 -4.99 -16.69 13.43
N PRO A 214 -5.01 -17.56 14.45
CA PRO A 214 -5.32 -18.98 14.32
C PRO A 214 -6.65 -19.24 13.60
N LEU A 215 -6.71 -20.27 12.75
CA LEU A 215 -7.94 -20.64 12.02
C LEU A 215 -9.03 -21.20 12.94
N ASP A 216 -8.61 -21.77 14.06
CA ASP A 216 -9.43 -22.30 15.14
C ASP A 216 -9.79 -21.24 16.19
N PHE A 217 -9.56 -19.95 15.91
CA PHE A 217 -10.02 -18.88 16.80
C PHE A 217 -11.56 -18.93 16.98
N PRO A 218 -12.07 -18.89 18.22
CA PRO A 218 -13.48 -19.20 18.51
C PRO A 218 -14.48 -18.20 17.92
N LEU A 219 -14.07 -16.96 17.62
CA LEU A 219 -14.92 -15.98 16.95
C LEU A 219 -14.86 -16.14 15.42
N ASN A 220 -15.53 -17.17 14.91
CA ASN A 220 -15.45 -17.59 13.50
C ASN A 220 -16.22 -16.72 12.48
N GLN A 221 -16.84 -15.60 12.91
CA GLN A 221 -17.68 -14.73 12.08
C GLN A 221 -17.26 -13.26 12.12
N LEU A 222 -15.95 -12.99 12.17
CA LEU A 222 -15.39 -11.62 12.22
C LEU A 222 -15.96 -10.68 11.14
N ASN A 223 -16.20 -11.21 9.94
CA ASN A 223 -16.73 -10.45 8.81
C ASN A 223 -18.16 -9.93 9.03
N ARG A 224 -18.95 -10.56 9.92
CA ARG A 224 -20.33 -10.16 10.22
C ARG A 224 -20.44 -8.99 11.18
N PHE A 225 -19.38 -8.66 11.92
CA PHE A 225 -19.43 -7.54 12.84
C PHE A 225 -19.66 -6.21 12.11
N ASP A 226 -20.57 -5.41 12.66
CA ASP A 226 -20.95 -4.08 12.17
C ASP A 226 -21.31 -3.16 13.36
N LYS A 227 -21.59 -1.89 13.10
CA LYS A 227 -21.96 -0.93 14.14
C LYS A 227 -23.26 -1.25 14.90
N LYS A 228 -24.07 -2.20 14.43
CA LYS A 228 -25.31 -2.64 15.08
C LYS A 228 -25.11 -3.90 15.92
N SER A 229 -23.97 -4.55 15.80
CA SER A 229 -23.64 -5.78 16.54
C SER A 229 -23.72 -5.52 18.05
N PRO A 230 -24.31 -6.42 18.85
CA PRO A 230 -24.42 -6.26 20.30
C PRO A 230 -23.10 -6.01 21.01
N GLU A 231 -22.01 -6.54 20.47
CA GLU A 231 -20.64 -6.48 20.98
C GLU A 231 -19.88 -5.22 20.50
N CYS A 232 -20.49 -4.42 19.60
CA CYS A 232 -19.91 -3.18 19.13
C CYS A 232 -19.85 -2.16 20.27
N TYR A 233 -18.68 -1.60 20.54
CA TYR A 233 -18.47 -0.63 21.61
C TYR A 233 -19.43 0.55 21.52
N GLY A 234 -19.51 1.22 20.37
CA GLY A 234 -20.41 2.35 20.17
C GLY A 234 -21.89 1.97 20.33
N ASN A 235 -22.28 0.74 19.97
CA ASN A 235 -23.64 0.24 20.19
C ASN A 235 -23.94 -0.03 21.68
N MET A 236 -22.97 -0.60 22.41
CA MET A 236 -23.10 -0.83 23.84
C MET A 236 -23.22 0.48 24.62
N LEU A 237 -22.49 1.52 24.21
CA LEU A 237 -22.63 2.87 24.75
C LEU A 237 -24.04 3.43 24.52
N LYS A 238 -24.56 3.38 23.29
CA LYS A 238 -25.94 3.86 22.97
C LYS A 238 -27.01 3.18 23.80
N ARG A 239 -26.82 1.89 24.09
CA ARG A 239 -27.76 1.06 24.85
C ARG A 239 -27.53 1.15 26.36
N ASN A 240 -26.55 1.93 26.82
CA ASN A 240 -26.14 2.04 28.22
C ASN A 240 -25.81 0.68 28.87
N VAL A 241 -25.24 -0.25 28.08
CA VAL A 241 -24.87 -1.61 28.56
C VAL A 241 -23.49 -1.62 29.19
N ILE A 242 -22.61 -0.71 28.77
CA ILE A 242 -21.24 -0.61 29.28
C ILE A 242 -20.94 0.82 29.71
N SER A 243 -20.23 0.95 30.82
CA SER A 243 -19.71 2.19 31.38
C SER A 243 -18.44 1.93 32.19
N ASN A 244 -17.73 3.00 32.58
CA ASN A 244 -16.55 2.91 33.43
C ASN A 244 -16.80 2.30 34.82
N THR A 245 -18.05 2.26 35.30
CA THR A 245 -18.43 1.70 36.59
C THR A 245 -18.93 0.25 36.51
N THR A 246 -18.89 -0.37 35.31
CA THR A 246 -19.35 -1.74 35.13
C THR A 246 -18.40 -2.73 35.80
N ASN A 247 -18.90 -3.47 36.80
CA ASN A 247 -18.09 -4.42 37.58
C ASN A 247 -17.76 -5.71 36.80
N THR A 248 -18.60 -6.09 35.84
CA THR A 248 -18.41 -7.28 35.01
C THR A 248 -18.21 -6.85 33.57
N LEU A 249 -17.00 -7.03 33.05
CA LEU A 249 -16.66 -6.66 31.68
C LEU A 249 -16.78 -7.85 30.73
N PRO A 250 -17.14 -7.62 29.46
CA PRO A 250 -17.15 -8.69 28.47
C PRO A 250 -15.72 -9.17 28.18
N PRO A 251 -15.51 -10.44 27.82
CA PRO A 251 -14.20 -10.96 27.48
C PRO A 251 -13.63 -10.35 26.19
N PHE A 252 -14.50 -9.82 25.32
CA PHE A 252 -14.10 -9.09 24.12
C PHE A 252 -15.04 -7.92 23.81
N LEU A 253 -14.55 -6.98 23.01
CA LEU A 253 -15.35 -5.93 22.37
C LEU A 253 -15.03 -5.84 20.89
N TYR A 254 -16.02 -5.46 20.08
CA TYR A 254 -15.83 -5.08 18.69
C TYR A 254 -15.70 -3.56 18.57
N LEU A 255 -14.65 -3.10 17.89
CA LEU A 255 -14.36 -1.72 17.58
C LEU A 255 -14.63 -1.46 16.10
N HIS A 256 -15.66 -0.68 15.83
CA HIS A 256 -16.03 -0.27 14.48
C HIS A 256 -15.40 1.10 14.15
N LEU A 257 -14.23 1.07 13.52
CA LEU A 257 -13.47 2.28 13.17
C LEU A 257 -13.35 2.43 11.64
N ALA A 258 -14.38 2.01 10.91
CA ALA A 258 -14.49 2.24 9.47
C ALA A 258 -14.92 3.69 9.18
N HIS A 259 -14.81 4.11 7.92
CA HIS A 259 -15.22 5.45 7.46
C HIS A 259 -16.70 5.78 7.77
N ASP A 260 -17.57 4.78 7.94
CA ASP A 260 -18.99 4.93 8.28
C ASP A 260 -19.31 4.81 9.78
N SER A 261 -18.26 4.85 10.62
CA SER A 261 -18.37 4.95 12.08
C SER A 261 -19.11 6.20 12.52
N ASP A 262 -19.87 6.09 13.60
CA ASP A 262 -20.64 7.20 14.15
C ASP A 262 -20.00 7.81 15.40
N ASP A 263 -20.66 8.83 15.97
CA ASP A 263 -20.11 9.62 17.07
C ASP A 263 -19.78 8.79 18.31
N GLN A 264 -20.52 7.69 18.56
CA GLN A 264 -20.29 6.83 19.72
C GLN A 264 -19.12 5.87 19.48
N ASP A 265 -18.96 5.38 18.25
CA ASP A 265 -17.76 4.62 17.88
C ASP A 265 -16.49 5.48 18.02
N LYS A 266 -16.60 6.77 17.66
CA LYS A 266 -15.52 7.77 17.74
C LYS A 266 -15.10 8.13 19.18
N LEU A 267 -15.88 7.78 20.20
CA LEU A 267 -15.43 7.89 21.58
C LEU A 267 -14.24 6.96 21.90
N PHE A 268 -13.92 6.00 21.02
CA PHE A 268 -12.62 5.32 21.02
C PHE A 268 -11.45 6.30 21.14
N PHE A 269 -11.54 7.51 20.60
CA PHE A 269 -10.46 8.50 20.65
C PHE A 269 -10.43 9.34 21.94
N CYS A 270 -11.11 8.93 23.00
CA CYS A 270 -11.17 9.64 24.28
C CYS A 270 -10.43 8.88 25.41
N ASP A 271 -9.74 9.62 26.28
CA ASP A 271 -8.98 9.06 27.42
C ASP A 271 -9.86 8.23 28.39
N GLU A 272 -11.09 8.67 28.65
CA GLU A 272 -12.03 8.00 29.55
C GLU A 272 -12.42 6.60 29.01
N ASP A 273 -12.66 6.52 27.70
CA ASP A 273 -12.99 5.30 26.98
C ASP A 273 -11.78 4.37 26.85
N GLN A 274 -10.59 4.92 26.60
CA GLN A 274 -9.35 4.12 26.56
C GLN A 274 -9.07 3.42 27.90
N SER A 275 -9.39 4.08 29.02
CA SER A 275 -9.27 3.48 30.36
C SER A 275 -10.19 2.27 30.56
N LEU A 276 -11.37 2.26 29.93
CA LEU A 276 -12.27 1.10 29.89
C LEU A 276 -11.71 0.01 28.98
N LEU A 277 -11.34 0.39 27.76
CA LEU A 277 -10.84 -0.54 26.73
C LEU A 277 -9.58 -1.27 27.20
N GLN A 278 -8.71 -0.64 27.98
CA GLN A 278 -7.51 -1.25 28.55
C GLN A 278 -7.82 -2.48 29.43
N LYS A 279 -9.00 -2.52 30.06
CA LYS A 279 -9.43 -3.63 30.93
C LYS A 279 -9.98 -4.83 30.15
N ILE A 280 -10.29 -4.66 28.87
CA ILE A 280 -10.87 -5.71 28.02
C ILE A 280 -9.75 -6.56 27.40
N PRO A 281 -9.70 -7.88 27.59
CA PRO A 281 -8.60 -8.70 27.09
C PRO A 281 -8.55 -8.75 25.56
N TRP A 282 -9.69 -8.89 24.89
CA TRP A 282 -9.75 -9.04 23.43
C TRP A 282 -10.45 -7.86 22.78
N LEU A 283 -9.73 -7.09 21.97
CA LEU A 283 -10.31 -6.06 21.12
C LEU A 283 -10.34 -6.55 19.68
N ILE A 284 -11.50 -6.56 19.05
CA ILE A 284 -11.68 -6.96 17.65
C ILE A 284 -11.91 -5.70 16.83
N MET A 285 -10.97 -5.35 15.94
CA MET A 285 -10.97 -4.07 15.24
C MET A 285 -11.23 -4.25 13.75
N LYS A 286 -12.21 -3.50 13.22
CA LYS A 286 -12.43 -3.33 11.77
C LYS A 286 -12.31 -1.86 11.41
N THR A 287 -11.43 -1.56 10.45
CA THR A 287 -11.15 -0.19 10.01
C THR A 287 -10.61 -0.17 8.59
N ASP A 288 -10.89 0.91 7.87
CA ASP A 288 -10.31 1.27 6.58
C ASP A 288 -9.60 2.64 6.61
N GLU A 289 -9.31 3.14 7.82
CA GLU A 289 -8.81 4.49 8.07
C GLU A 289 -7.42 4.51 8.75
N TYR A 290 -6.54 5.43 8.31
CA TYR A 290 -5.27 5.68 8.98
C TYR A 290 -5.45 6.57 10.22
N PHE A 291 -5.95 6.00 11.32
CA PHE A 291 -6.36 6.77 12.50
C PHE A 291 -5.22 7.28 13.41
N VAL A 292 -3.95 7.07 13.03
CA VAL A 292 -2.77 7.45 13.81
C VAL A 292 -2.76 8.93 14.25
N PRO A 293 -3.10 9.92 13.40
CA PRO A 293 -3.03 11.33 13.79
C PRO A 293 -3.83 11.64 15.06
N THR A 294 -5.01 11.04 15.22
CA THR A 294 -5.87 11.28 16.38
C THR A 294 -5.35 10.59 17.65
N LEU A 295 -4.51 9.56 17.55
CA LEU A 295 -3.87 8.97 18.74
C LEU A 295 -2.95 9.98 19.46
N PHE A 296 -2.39 10.95 18.74
CA PHE A 296 -1.60 12.05 19.31
C PHE A 296 -2.43 13.08 20.07
N LEU A 297 -3.77 13.03 19.95
CA LEU A 297 -4.70 13.89 20.71
C LEU A 297 -5.19 13.22 22.00
N ILE A 298 -4.83 11.95 22.23
CA ILE A 298 -5.17 11.21 23.46
C ILE A 298 -4.09 11.48 24.50
N SER A 299 -4.45 12.16 25.58
CA SER A 299 -3.50 12.68 26.57
C SER A 299 -2.65 11.56 27.21
N SER A 300 -3.26 10.41 27.45
CA SER A 300 -2.58 9.22 28.01
C SER A 300 -1.55 8.58 27.08
N PHE A 301 -1.60 8.85 25.77
CA PHE A 301 -0.64 8.32 24.79
C PHE A 301 0.44 9.32 24.38
N GLU A 302 0.23 10.61 24.63
CA GLU A 302 1.08 11.71 24.16
C GLU A 302 2.57 11.49 24.47
N GLN A 303 2.90 11.22 25.74
CA GLN A 303 4.31 11.07 26.16
C GLN A 303 4.98 9.86 25.52
N GLU A 304 4.27 8.73 25.39
CA GLU A 304 4.79 7.53 24.75
C GLU A 304 5.03 7.79 23.26
N LEU A 305 4.10 8.46 22.58
CA LEU A 305 4.23 8.82 21.17
C LEU A 305 5.39 9.80 20.91
N ILE A 306 5.61 10.78 21.77
CA ILE A 306 6.77 11.70 21.68
C ILE A 306 8.10 10.94 21.81
N ASN A 307 8.16 9.95 22.70
CA ASN A 307 9.37 9.14 22.89
C ASN A 307 9.61 8.21 21.70
N LEU A 308 8.55 7.57 21.18
CA LEU A 308 8.63 6.70 20.01
C LEU A 308 9.04 7.49 18.76
N PHE A 309 8.41 8.64 18.52
CA PHE A 309 8.55 9.42 17.29
C PHE A 309 8.89 10.89 17.59
N PRO A 310 10.18 11.21 17.84
CA PRO A 310 10.62 12.59 17.99
C PRO A 310 10.24 13.46 16.78
N SER A 311 10.50 12.94 15.57
CA SER A 311 9.95 13.46 14.31
C SER A 311 8.59 12.84 14.05
N LYS A 312 7.53 13.61 14.31
CA LYS A 312 6.15 13.12 14.31
C LYS A 312 5.63 12.73 12.93
N ASP A 313 6.31 13.13 11.86
CA ASP A 313 5.97 12.79 10.49
C ASP A 313 6.66 11.50 9.98
N THR A 314 7.14 10.65 10.89
CA THR A 314 7.86 9.41 10.56
C THR A 314 7.16 8.12 11.00
N VAL A 315 5.93 8.22 11.51
CA VAL A 315 5.24 7.10 12.16
C VAL A 315 5.04 5.93 11.21
N PHE A 316 4.33 6.14 10.09
CA PHE A 316 4.13 5.08 9.11
C PHE A 316 5.44 4.71 8.42
N HIS A 317 6.36 5.67 8.20
CA HIS A 317 7.66 5.37 7.59
C HIS A 317 8.41 4.28 8.38
N HIS A 318 8.47 4.41 9.71
CA HIS A 318 9.13 3.42 10.56
C HIS A 318 8.31 2.14 10.72
N LEU A 319 7.03 2.25 11.09
CA LEU A 319 6.20 1.07 11.35
C LEU A 319 5.95 0.26 10.08
N GLY A 320 5.75 0.93 8.94
CA GLY A 320 5.56 0.28 7.65
C GLY A 320 6.80 -0.49 7.19
N ARG A 321 8.00 0.09 7.37
CA ARG A 321 9.28 -0.58 7.04
C ARG A 321 9.63 -1.72 8.01
N TYR A 322 9.07 -1.71 9.21
CA TYR A 322 9.21 -2.79 10.19
C TYR A 322 8.24 -3.95 9.93
N LEU A 323 6.98 -3.65 9.59
CA LEU A 323 5.94 -4.67 9.41
C LEU A 323 5.92 -5.30 8.01
N PHE A 324 6.03 -4.49 6.95
CA PHE A 324 5.61 -4.91 5.62
C PHE A 324 6.78 -5.31 4.73
N HIS A 325 7.20 -6.57 4.90
CA HIS A 325 8.17 -7.20 4.00
C HIS A 325 7.44 -8.03 2.94
N PRO A 326 7.59 -7.73 1.64
CA PRO A 326 6.99 -8.54 0.58
C PRO A 326 7.44 -10.01 0.64
N SER A 327 6.50 -10.93 0.46
CA SER A 327 6.81 -12.36 0.29
C SER A 327 7.77 -12.56 -0.90
N ASN A 328 8.50 -13.68 -0.94
CA ASN A 328 9.44 -13.96 -2.04
C ASN A 328 8.77 -13.92 -3.43
N ALA A 329 7.49 -14.29 -3.53
CA ALA A 329 6.72 -14.21 -4.77
C ALA A 329 6.56 -12.75 -5.24
N VAL A 330 6.19 -11.84 -4.33
CA VAL A 330 6.06 -10.41 -4.64
C VAL A 330 7.42 -9.76 -4.83
N TRP A 331 8.40 -10.11 -4.00
CA TRP A 331 9.78 -9.63 -4.12
C TRP A 331 10.39 -9.95 -5.48
N GLY A 332 10.10 -11.14 -6.02
CA GLY A 332 10.50 -11.50 -7.38
C GLY A 332 9.91 -10.58 -8.45
N LEU A 333 8.66 -10.11 -8.30
CA LEU A 333 8.06 -9.14 -9.22
C LEU A 333 8.79 -7.79 -9.14
N ILE A 334 9.05 -7.33 -7.92
CA ILE A 334 9.72 -6.04 -7.65
C ILE A 334 11.13 -6.03 -8.23
N THR A 335 11.95 -7.02 -7.86
CA THR A 335 13.36 -7.07 -8.24
C THR A 335 13.58 -7.25 -9.73
N ARG A 336 12.81 -8.14 -10.39
CA ARG A 336 12.88 -8.30 -11.85
C ARG A 336 12.49 -7.03 -12.60
N TYR A 337 11.41 -6.37 -12.17
CA TYR A 337 10.96 -5.15 -12.82
C TYR A 337 11.95 -4.00 -12.62
N TYR A 338 12.42 -3.80 -11.38
CA TYR A 338 13.41 -2.77 -11.07
C TYR A 338 14.69 -3.00 -11.89
N GLY A 339 15.23 -4.22 -11.87
CA GLY A 339 16.45 -4.56 -12.60
C GLY A 339 16.33 -4.36 -14.12
N ALA A 340 15.17 -4.69 -14.71
CA ALA A 340 14.98 -4.60 -16.16
C ALA A 340 14.67 -3.19 -16.68
N TYR A 341 14.02 -2.34 -15.88
CA TYR A 341 13.44 -1.09 -16.37
C TYR A 341 13.86 0.17 -15.61
N LEU A 342 14.34 0.05 -14.36
CA LEU A 342 14.58 1.20 -13.48
C LEU A 342 16.02 1.31 -12.99
N ALA A 343 16.81 0.23 -13.00
CA ALA A 343 18.12 0.19 -12.37
C ALA A 343 19.14 1.14 -13.01
N ASP A 344 19.15 1.26 -14.34
CA ASP A 344 20.19 2.01 -15.07
C ASP A 344 19.92 3.51 -15.20
N ALA A 345 18.76 4.00 -14.73
CA ALA A 345 18.43 5.41 -14.81
C ALA A 345 19.14 6.26 -13.73
N ASP A 346 19.59 7.45 -14.11
CA ASP A 346 20.20 8.43 -13.20
C ASP A 346 19.17 8.95 -12.18
N GLU A 347 17.91 9.08 -12.60
CA GLU A 347 16.79 9.52 -11.75
C GLU A 347 15.50 8.73 -12.07
N ARG A 348 14.73 8.41 -11.03
CA ARG A 348 13.48 7.66 -11.11
C ARG A 348 12.31 8.53 -10.67
N VAL A 349 11.32 8.71 -11.54
CA VAL A 349 10.11 9.49 -11.25
C VAL A 349 8.90 8.56 -11.19
N GLY A 350 8.28 8.45 -10.02
CA GLY A 350 7.04 7.70 -9.83
C GLY A 350 5.83 8.59 -10.10
N ILE A 351 4.85 8.08 -10.85
CA ILE A 351 3.58 8.75 -11.11
C ILE A 351 2.45 7.77 -10.80
N GLN A 352 1.81 7.99 -9.66
CA GLN A 352 0.69 7.20 -9.18
C GLN A 352 -0.64 7.87 -9.56
N ILE A 353 -1.39 7.26 -10.47
CA ILE A 353 -2.61 7.82 -11.05
C ILE A 353 -3.83 6.98 -10.64
N ARG A 354 -4.68 7.57 -9.79
CA ARG A 354 -5.97 7.01 -9.37
C ARG A 354 -7.07 8.05 -9.56
N THR A 355 -8.09 7.68 -10.33
CA THR A 355 -9.25 8.55 -10.60
C THR A 355 -10.48 8.08 -9.85
N PHE A 356 -11.11 8.97 -9.09
CA PHE A 356 -12.34 8.71 -8.33
C PHE A 356 -13.54 9.44 -8.96
N GLU A 357 -13.77 9.17 -10.24
CA GLU A 357 -14.86 9.77 -11.01
C GLU A 357 -15.59 8.73 -11.86
N SER A 358 -16.87 8.99 -12.17
CA SER A 358 -17.66 8.16 -13.07
C SER A 358 -17.27 8.40 -14.52
N GLY A 359 -17.33 7.35 -15.33
CA GLY A 359 -16.91 7.37 -16.73
C GLY A 359 -15.83 6.33 -17.01
N THR A 360 -15.32 6.33 -18.24
CA THR A 360 -14.28 5.38 -18.67
C THR A 360 -12.96 6.13 -18.84
N PRO A 361 -11.95 5.88 -17.98
CA PRO A 361 -10.62 6.45 -18.16
C PRO A 361 -9.95 5.91 -19.46
N PRO A 362 -8.90 6.57 -19.98
CA PRO A 362 -8.21 7.73 -19.41
C PRO A 362 -9.00 9.03 -19.63
N PHE A 363 -8.99 9.92 -18.65
CA PHE A 363 -9.63 11.23 -18.76
C PHE A 363 -8.62 12.29 -19.23
N GLN A 364 -9.02 13.14 -20.17
CA GLN A 364 -8.10 14.14 -20.73
C GLN A 364 -7.68 15.18 -19.69
N HIS A 365 -8.61 15.67 -18.85
CA HIS A 365 -8.27 16.63 -17.79
C HIS A 365 -7.30 16.05 -16.76
N VAL A 366 -7.37 14.75 -16.45
CA VAL A 366 -6.40 14.09 -15.57
C VAL A 366 -5.04 14.00 -16.25
N MET A 367 -5.01 13.67 -17.55
CA MET A 367 -3.76 13.65 -18.31
C MET A 367 -3.11 15.03 -18.34
N ASP A 368 -3.88 16.07 -18.68
CA ASP A 368 -3.42 17.46 -18.74
C ASP A 368 -2.90 17.91 -17.37
N GLN A 369 -3.58 17.53 -16.30
CA GLN A 369 -3.13 17.79 -14.93
C GLN A 369 -1.77 17.15 -14.62
N VAL A 370 -1.59 15.86 -14.97
CA VAL A 370 -0.34 15.14 -14.75
C VAL A 370 0.81 15.82 -15.50
N VAL A 371 0.61 16.15 -16.77
CA VAL A 371 1.60 16.85 -17.60
C VAL A 371 1.90 18.23 -17.04
N ALA A 372 0.88 19.02 -16.74
CA ALA A 372 1.04 20.35 -16.15
C ALA A 372 1.80 20.30 -14.82
N CYS A 373 1.55 19.29 -13.98
CA CYS A 373 2.26 19.11 -12.72
C CYS A 373 3.76 18.83 -12.94
N PHE A 374 4.11 17.81 -13.73
CA PHE A 374 5.52 17.44 -13.86
C PHE A 374 6.34 18.48 -14.62
N LEU A 375 5.74 19.24 -15.55
CA LEU A 375 6.40 20.32 -16.28
C LEU A 375 6.59 21.54 -15.39
N LYS A 376 5.51 22.00 -14.73
CA LYS A 376 5.54 23.18 -13.85
C LYS A 376 6.55 23.01 -12.72
N GLU A 377 6.58 21.83 -12.11
CA GLU A 377 7.47 21.52 -10.99
C GLU A 377 8.84 20.96 -11.45
N LYS A 378 9.11 20.96 -12.76
CA LYS A 378 10.39 20.57 -13.39
C LYS A 378 10.85 19.16 -13.02
N LEU A 379 9.90 18.25 -12.83
CA LEU A 379 10.15 16.85 -12.54
C LEU A 379 10.56 16.10 -13.81
N LEU A 380 9.90 16.44 -14.92
CA LEU A 380 10.24 15.99 -16.27
C LEU A 380 10.36 17.21 -17.20
N PRO A 381 11.19 17.13 -18.24
CA PRO A 381 11.47 18.27 -19.12
C PRO A 381 10.33 18.56 -20.09
N ASP A 382 10.26 19.81 -20.54
CA ASP A 382 9.47 20.22 -21.70
C ASP A 382 9.98 19.54 -22.98
N VAL A 383 9.10 19.45 -23.98
CA VAL A 383 9.40 18.91 -25.31
C VAL A 383 9.20 19.97 -26.38
N ASN A 384 9.94 19.87 -27.49
CA ASN A 384 9.82 20.80 -28.61
C ASN A 384 9.60 20.06 -29.94
N PRO A 385 8.38 20.11 -30.50
CA PRO A 385 8.06 19.47 -31.77
C PRO A 385 8.71 20.16 -33.00
N GLU A 386 9.10 21.43 -32.88
CA GLU A 386 9.51 22.27 -34.01
C GLU A 386 11.02 22.29 -34.27
N GLU A 387 11.84 21.91 -33.30
CA GLU A 387 13.29 21.82 -33.49
C GLU A 387 13.72 20.46 -34.06
N PRO A 388 14.46 20.42 -35.19
CA PRO A 388 15.10 19.19 -35.63
C PRO A 388 16.08 18.74 -34.55
N ILE A 389 16.12 17.43 -34.27
CA ILE A 389 16.94 16.76 -33.25
C ILE A 389 18.38 17.31 -33.27
N SER A 390 18.60 18.42 -32.57
CA SER A 390 19.91 19.03 -32.43
C SER A 390 20.70 18.09 -31.56
N THR A 391 21.91 17.73 -32.01
CA THR A 391 22.75 16.67 -31.45
C THR A 391 22.57 16.59 -29.94
N ALA A 392 21.82 15.57 -29.49
CA ALA A 392 21.58 15.32 -28.07
C ALA A 392 22.93 15.48 -27.37
N SER A 393 23.00 16.43 -26.42
CA SER A 393 24.20 16.62 -25.63
C SER A 393 24.61 15.24 -25.12
N ARG A 394 25.81 14.77 -25.47
CA ARG A 394 26.29 13.42 -25.14
C ARG A 394 26.36 13.14 -23.62
N ASN A 395 26.03 14.14 -22.80
CA ASN A 395 26.02 14.11 -21.34
C ASN A 395 24.62 14.36 -20.72
N GLY A 396 23.52 14.16 -21.46
CA GLY A 396 22.17 14.27 -20.92
C GLY A 396 21.87 13.16 -19.90
N LYS A 397 21.26 13.51 -18.75
CA LYS A 397 20.83 12.53 -17.75
C LYS A 397 19.69 11.66 -18.27
N THR A 398 19.63 10.43 -17.80
CA THR A 398 18.56 9.47 -18.07
C THR A 398 17.54 9.47 -16.93
N LYS A 399 16.25 9.57 -17.27
CA LYS A 399 15.15 9.44 -16.31
C LYS A 399 14.26 8.26 -16.66
N ALA A 400 13.97 7.42 -15.67
CA ALA A 400 12.96 6.37 -15.77
C ALA A 400 11.67 6.81 -15.07
N VAL A 401 10.57 6.89 -15.82
CA VAL A 401 9.25 7.26 -15.33
C VAL A 401 8.44 5.99 -15.11
N LEU A 402 8.13 5.70 -13.85
CA LEU A 402 7.26 4.60 -13.44
C LEU A 402 5.83 5.10 -13.29
N VAL A 403 4.93 4.65 -14.17
CA VAL A 403 3.50 4.99 -14.12
C VAL A 403 2.72 3.81 -13.56
N THR A 404 1.95 4.03 -12.49
CA THR A 404 1.03 3.04 -11.94
C THR A 404 -0.40 3.54 -12.07
N SER A 405 -1.24 2.82 -12.81
CA SER A 405 -2.66 3.10 -12.95
C SER A 405 -3.40 1.84 -13.35
N LEU A 406 -4.69 1.75 -13.01
CA LEU A 406 -5.55 0.68 -13.53
C LEU A 406 -5.67 0.75 -15.06
N ASN A 407 -5.64 1.95 -15.63
CA ASN A 407 -5.82 2.17 -17.06
C ASN A 407 -4.46 2.47 -17.75
N PRO A 408 -4.13 1.79 -18.85
CA PRO A 408 -2.85 1.99 -19.53
C PRO A 408 -2.76 3.29 -20.35
N GLY A 409 -3.89 3.94 -20.63
CA GLY A 409 -3.94 5.11 -21.51
C GLY A 409 -3.16 6.32 -20.98
N TYR A 410 -2.99 6.46 -19.66
CA TYR A 410 -2.11 7.50 -19.11
C TYR A 410 -0.64 7.23 -19.41
N PHE A 411 -0.20 5.99 -19.23
CA PHE A 411 1.15 5.55 -19.58
C PHE A 411 1.42 5.74 -21.08
N GLU A 412 0.49 5.31 -21.94
CA GLU A 412 0.64 5.43 -23.40
C GLU A 412 0.81 6.88 -23.83
N LYS A 413 0.01 7.81 -23.27
CA LYS A 413 0.11 9.23 -23.57
C LYS A 413 1.43 9.85 -23.10
N ILE A 414 1.89 9.55 -21.88
CA ILE A 414 3.18 10.06 -21.37
C ILE A 414 4.35 9.49 -22.19
N ARG A 415 4.30 8.20 -22.52
CA ARG A 415 5.32 7.56 -23.36
C ARG A 415 5.38 8.20 -24.75
N ASN A 416 4.23 8.39 -25.40
CA ASN A 416 4.18 8.96 -26.74
C ASN A 416 4.67 10.43 -26.74
N LEU A 417 4.36 11.22 -25.70
CA LEU A 417 4.87 12.58 -25.55
C LEU A 417 6.40 12.65 -25.68
N TYR A 418 7.12 11.79 -24.96
CA TYR A 418 8.59 11.78 -24.97
C TYR A 418 9.20 10.95 -26.10
N TRP A 419 8.44 10.03 -26.70
CA TRP A 419 8.88 9.25 -27.85
C TRP A 419 8.83 10.05 -29.16
N GLU A 420 7.78 10.86 -29.32
CA GLU A 420 7.51 11.59 -30.56
C GLU A 420 8.21 12.95 -30.61
N ASN A 421 8.64 13.48 -29.46
CA ASN A 421 9.18 14.84 -29.35
C ASN A 421 10.52 14.85 -28.58
N PRO A 422 11.55 15.56 -29.07
CA PRO A 422 12.81 15.73 -28.34
C PRO A 422 12.61 16.59 -27.08
N THR A 423 13.38 16.28 -26.03
CA THR A 423 13.39 17.06 -24.79
C THR A 423 14.20 18.34 -24.95
N MET A 424 13.72 19.44 -24.37
CA MET A 424 14.41 20.73 -24.39
C MET A 424 15.71 20.75 -23.58
N THR A 425 15.86 19.82 -22.64
CA THR A 425 17.05 19.70 -21.78
C THR A 425 18.08 18.71 -22.32
N GLY A 426 17.74 17.93 -23.35
CA GLY A 426 18.57 16.81 -23.82
C GLY A 426 18.57 15.58 -22.90
N GLU A 427 17.74 15.56 -21.85
CA GLU A 427 17.53 14.39 -21.00
C GLU A 427 16.83 13.27 -21.77
N THR A 428 17.23 12.02 -21.54
CA THR A 428 16.58 10.85 -22.15
C THR A 428 15.52 10.31 -21.19
N ILE A 429 14.27 10.19 -21.66
CA ILE A 429 13.14 9.78 -20.81
C ILE A 429 12.63 8.40 -21.27
N GLY A 430 12.74 7.41 -20.38
CA GLY A 430 12.09 6.11 -20.53
C GLY A 430 10.82 6.08 -19.69
N VAL A 431 9.69 5.65 -20.26
CA VAL A 431 8.40 5.57 -19.55
C VAL A 431 7.96 4.11 -19.48
N TYR A 432 7.55 3.65 -18.31
CA TYR A 432 7.27 2.25 -18.02
C TYR A 432 6.03 2.08 -17.12
N GLN A 433 5.23 1.05 -17.38
CA GLN A 433 4.09 0.66 -16.55
C GLN A 433 4.16 -0.85 -16.23
N PRO A 434 4.12 -1.26 -14.94
CA PRO A 434 4.25 -2.68 -14.58
C PRO A 434 3.05 -3.54 -14.95
N SER A 435 1.83 -3.04 -14.74
CA SER A 435 0.61 -3.77 -15.06
C SER A 435 -0.56 -2.83 -15.43
N ASN A 436 -1.62 -3.41 -15.98
CA ASN A 436 -2.82 -2.71 -16.47
C ASN A 436 -4.10 -3.48 -16.13
N GLU A 437 -4.43 -3.59 -14.84
CA GLU A 437 -5.52 -4.46 -14.35
C GLU A 437 -6.94 -4.02 -14.76
N ILE A 438 -7.12 -2.82 -15.35
CA ILE A 438 -8.37 -2.19 -15.82
C ILE A 438 -9.35 -1.88 -14.68
N ARG A 439 -9.58 -2.81 -13.76
CA ARG A 439 -10.45 -2.71 -12.60
C ARG A 439 -9.76 -3.26 -11.35
N GLN A 440 -10.12 -2.70 -10.20
CA GLN A 440 -9.70 -3.20 -8.91
C GLN A 440 -10.40 -4.53 -8.60
N GLN A 441 -9.63 -5.54 -8.19
CA GLN A 441 -10.11 -6.88 -7.83
C GLN A 441 -9.57 -7.24 -6.43
N THR A 442 -10.08 -6.57 -5.40
CA THR A 442 -9.65 -6.80 -4.02
C THR A 442 -9.87 -8.25 -3.60
N GLU A 443 -8.95 -8.79 -2.80
CA GLU A 443 -8.93 -10.18 -2.33
C GLU A 443 -8.72 -11.21 -3.45
N ASN A 444 -8.27 -10.76 -4.62
CA ASN A 444 -7.70 -11.63 -5.64
C ASN A 444 -6.20 -11.66 -5.46
N ASN A 445 -5.68 -12.81 -5.03
CA ASN A 445 -4.28 -13.02 -4.70
C ASN A 445 -3.29 -12.52 -5.77
N ILE A 446 -3.56 -12.80 -7.06
CA ILE A 446 -2.68 -12.40 -8.14
C ILE A 446 -2.72 -10.88 -8.33
N HIS A 447 -3.92 -10.29 -8.26
CA HIS A 447 -4.12 -8.85 -8.37
C HIS A 447 -3.42 -8.11 -7.21
N ASP A 448 -3.64 -8.55 -5.98
CA ASP A 448 -3.06 -7.91 -4.79
C ASP A 448 -1.53 -8.08 -4.73
N ARG A 449 -0.97 -9.19 -5.24
CA ARG A 449 0.50 -9.35 -5.40
C ARG A 449 1.10 -8.33 -6.35
N LYS A 450 0.43 -8.06 -7.49
CA LYS A 450 0.86 -7.02 -8.44
C LYS A 450 0.71 -5.62 -7.85
N ALA A 451 -0.43 -5.33 -7.22
CA ALA A 451 -0.67 -4.07 -6.55
C ALA A 451 0.39 -3.80 -5.47
N TRP A 452 0.74 -4.81 -4.67
CA TRP A 452 1.80 -4.68 -3.66
C TRP A 452 3.18 -4.43 -4.29
N ALA A 453 3.49 -5.13 -5.39
CA ALA A 453 4.73 -4.89 -6.13
C ALA A 453 4.81 -3.46 -6.69
N GLU A 454 3.72 -2.93 -7.24
CA GLU A 454 3.63 -1.56 -7.75
C GLU A 454 3.80 -0.50 -6.65
N ILE A 455 3.11 -0.66 -5.51
CA ILE A 455 3.29 0.22 -4.34
C ILE A 455 4.75 0.23 -3.91
N TYR A 456 5.39 -0.94 -3.86
CA TYR A 456 6.78 -1.05 -3.46
C TYR A 456 7.71 -0.40 -4.48
N LEU A 457 7.49 -0.60 -5.78
CA LEU A 457 8.27 0.04 -6.85
C LEU A 457 8.16 1.57 -6.82
N LEU A 458 6.98 2.14 -6.55
CA LEU A 458 6.81 3.58 -6.32
C LEU A 458 7.65 4.06 -5.14
N SER A 459 7.78 3.26 -4.08
CA SER A 459 8.61 3.60 -2.93
C SER A 459 10.13 3.55 -3.20
N LEU A 460 10.54 3.08 -4.38
CA LEU A 460 11.94 3.04 -4.84
C LEU A 460 12.28 4.19 -5.80
N THR A 461 11.33 5.09 -6.08
CA THR A 461 11.59 6.25 -6.94
C THR A 461 12.22 7.39 -6.14
N ASP A 462 12.86 8.32 -6.85
CA ASP A 462 13.56 9.46 -6.25
C ASP A 462 12.60 10.64 -6.03
N VAL A 463 11.65 10.79 -6.95
CA VAL A 463 10.54 11.72 -6.85
C VAL A 463 9.23 10.96 -7.07
N LEU A 464 8.16 11.41 -6.42
CA LEU A 464 6.85 10.77 -6.52
C LEU A 464 5.74 11.82 -6.70
N ILE A 465 4.89 11.58 -7.69
CA ILE A 465 3.60 12.23 -7.89
C ILE A 465 2.50 11.26 -7.45
N THR A 466 1.57 11.71 -6.61
CA THR A 466 0.45 10.90 -6.10
C THR A 466 -0.89 11.52 -6.41
N SER A 467 -1.93 10.69 -6.54
CA SER A 467 -3.30 11.16 -6.71
C SER A 467 -3.97 11.44 -5.36
N SER A 468 -4.70 12.56 -5.26
CA SER A 468 -5.53 12.90 -4.09
C SER A 468 -6.40 11.73 -3.65
N ARG A 469 -6.51 11.51 -2.32
CA ARG A 469 -7.30 10.44 -1.65
C ARG A 469 -6.78 9.02 -1.87
N SER A 470 -5.69 8.82 -2.60
CA SER A 470 -5.22 7.47 -2.91
C SER A 470 -4.35 6.90 -1.80
N THR A 471 -4.91 5.99 -0.99
CA THR A 471 -4.14 5.25 0.03
C THR A 471 -3.03 4.39 -0.56
N PHE A 472 -3.17 3.94 -1.81
CA PHE A 472 -2.09 3.31 -2.59
C PHE A 472 -0.86 4.23 -2.69
N GLY A 473 -1.07 5.51 -2.99
CA GLY A 473 -0.03 6.53 -3.04
C GLY A 473 0.57 6.80 -1.66
N TYR A 474 -0.26 6.88 -0.61
CA TYR A 474 0.22 7.11 0.76
C TYR A 474 1.14 6.00 1.26
N VAL A 475 0.85 4.73 0.94
CA VAL A 475 1.75 3.63 1.31
C VAL A 475 3.08 3.76 0.57
N GLY A 476 3.05 3.99 -0.75
CA GLY A 476 4.26 4.12 -1.56
C GLY A 476 5.17 5.27 -1.09
N GLN A 477 4.59 6.46 -0.87
CA GLN A 477 5.33 7.64 -0.42
C GLN A 477 5.96 7.41 0.95
N SER A 478 5.22 6.82 1.89
CA SER A 478 5.65 6.71 3.28
C SER A 478 6.71 5.63 3.44
N LEU A 479 6.59 4.49 2.73
CA LEU A 479 7.65 3.47 2.68
C LEU A 479 8.94 4.01 2.07
N GLY A 480 8.83 4.88 1.07
CA GLY A 480 9.97 5.49 0.39
C GLY A 480 10.62 6.63 1.17
N GLY A 481 9.96 7.16 2.21
CA GLY A 481 10.41 8.38 2.86
C GLY A 481 10.25 9.61 1.98
N LEU A 482 9.25 9.61 1.10
CA LEU A 482 9.07 10.60 0.04
C LEU A 482 7.97 11.58 0.41
N LYS A 483 8.27 12.88 0.33
CA LYS A 483 7.28 13.95 0.34
C LYS A 483 6.78 14.17 -1.09
N PRO A 484 5.59 13.68 -1.48
CA PRO A 484 5.19 13.67 -2.88
C PRO A 484 4.72 15.04 -3.38
N TRP A 485 4.53 15.14 -4.69
CA TRP A 485 3.67 16.12 -5.33
C TRP A 485 2.26 15.53 -5.49
N ILE A 486 1.26 16.16 -4.91
CA ILE A 486 -0.11 15.66 -4.88
C ILE A 486 -0.92 16.33 -5.99
N LEU A 487 -1.41 15.54 -6.94
CA LEU A 487 -2.40 15.95 -7.92
C LEU A 487 -3.71 16.22 -7.18
N TYR A 488 -4.21 17.45 -7.24
CA TYR A 488 -5.53 17.80 -6.67
C TYR A 488 -6.62 16.93 -7.26
N LYS A 489 -7.68 16.67 -6.50
CA LYS A 489 -8.86 16.00 -7.03
C LYS A 489 -9.53 16.92 -8.07
N PRO A 490 -9.69 16.49 -9.34
CA PRO A 490 -10.46 17.25 -10.30
C PRO A 490 -11.92 17.42 -9.86
N GLU A 491 -12.47 18.59 -10.12
CA GLU A 491 -13.90 18.89 -9.98
C GLU A 491 -14.49 19.18 -11.37
N ASN A 492 -15.72 18.74 -11.61
CA ASN A 492 -16.44 18.96 -12.88
C ASN A 492 -15.63 18.58 -14.14
N HIS A 493 -14.87 17.47 -14.07
CA HIS A 493 -14.00 17.00 -15.16
C HIS A 493 -13.06 18.09 -15.72
N THR A 494 -12.58 18.98 -14.86
CA THR A 494 -11.73 20.12 -15.24
C THR A 494 -10.37 20.01 -14.55
N THR A 495 -9.31 20.32 -15.30
CA THR A 495 -7.92 20.32 -14.81
C THR A 495 -7.75 21.37 -13.72
N PRO A 496 -7.36 20.98 -12.49
CA PRO A 496 -7.08 21.94 -11.43
C PRO A 496 -5.94 22.89 -11.77
N ASP A 497 -6.04 24.15 -11.33
CA ASP A 497 -4.94 25.13 -11.32
C ASP A 497 -4.78 25.71 -9.91
N PRO A 498 -3.65 25.49 -9.21
CA PRO A 498 -2.47 24.72 -9.65
C PRO A 498 -2.76 23.22 -9.89
N PRO A 499 -2.00 22.55 -10.77
CA PRO A 499 -2.25 21.13 -11.11
C PRO A 499 -1.86 20.18 -9.98
N CYS A 500 -0.87 20.54 -9.18
CA CYS A 500 -0.45 19.81 -8.00
C CYS A 500 0.18 20.74 -6.97
N ARG A 501 0.39 20.21 -5.76
CA ARG A 501 1.09 20.89 -4.66
C ARG A 501 2.04 19.92 -3.99
N ARG A 502 3.11 20.45 -3.38
CA ARG A 502 3.97 19.61 -2.54
C ARG A 502 3.22 19.23 -1.26
N ALA A 503 3.34 17.98 -0.84
CA ALA A 503 2.87 17.57 0.47
C ALA A 503 3.66 18.29 1.59
N MET A 504 3.00 18.52 2.71
CA MET A 504 3.55 19.01 3.97
C MET A 504 4.49 17.98 4.60
N SER A 505 4.12 16.71 4.51
CA SER A 505 4.90 15.59 5.04
C SER A 505 4.64 14.31 4.25
N MET A 506 5.46 13.29 4.51
CA MET A 506 5.30 11.95 3.94
C MET A 506 4.18 11.14 4.60
N GLU A 507 3.58 11.59 5.70
CA GLU A 507 2.56 10.82 6.42
C GLU A 507 1.25 10.66 5.61
N PRO A 508 0.57 9.51 5.77
CA PRO A 508 -0.76 9.29 5.22
C PRO A 508 -1.81 10.24 5.84
N CYS A 509 -2.92 10.43 5.12
CA CYS A 509 -4.07 11.17 5.62
C CYS A 509 -5.11 10.23 6.29
N PHE A 510 -5.61 10.61 7.46
CA PHE A 510 -6.81 10.07 8.09
C PHE A 510 -8.05 10.72 7.44
N HIS A 511 -8.86 9.98 6.70
CA HIS A 511 -9.97 10.54 5.92
C HIS A 511 -11.25 10.77 6.74
N ALA A 512 -11.46 10.02 7.82
CA ALA A 512 -12.64 10.13 8.67
C ALA A 512 -12.31 10.40 10.16
N PRO A 513 -11.59 11.48 10.49
CA PRO A 513 -11.24 11.81 11.88
C PRO A 513 -12.48 12.20 12.71
N PRO A 514 -12.41 12.07 14.05
CA PRO A 514 -13.40 12.69 14.92
C PRO A 514 -13.21 14.21 15.00
N SER A 515 -14.31 14.92 15.20
CA SER A 515 -14.33 16.38 15.40
C SER A 515 -14.93 16.72 16.77
N PHE A 516 -14.51 16.00 17.82
CA PHE A 516 -15.14 16.05 19.14
C PHE A 516 -14.11 16.27 20.24
N ASP A 517 -14.38 17.21 21.15
CA ASP A 517 -13.63 17.40 22.39
C ASP A 517 -14.22 16.50 23.48
N CYS A 518 -13.46 15.49 23.89
CA CYS A 518 -13.87 14.53 24.91
C CYS A 518 -14.16 15.17 26.28
N ARG A 519 -13.43 16.23 26.66
CA ARG A 519 -13.55 16.88 27.98
C ARG A 519 -14.69 17.87 27.99
N ALA A 520 -14.76 18.74 26.98
CA ALA A 520 -15.81 19.75 26.86
C ALA A 520 -17.13 19.18 26.32
N LYS A 521 -17.12 17.95 25.80
CA LYS A 521 -18.26 17.25 25.18
C LYS A 521 -18.93 18.07 24.09
N THR A 522 -18.12 18.72 23.26
CA THR A 522 -18.56 19.63 22.19
C THR A 522 -17.78 19.38 20.91
N TRP A 523 -18.31 19.86 19.78
CA TRP A 523 -17.61 19.83 18.51
C TRP A 523 -16.40 20.76 18.52
N ILE A 524 -15.28 20.30 17.95
CA ILE A 524 -14.05 21.07 17.81
C ILE A 524 -13.31 20.70 16.53
N ASP A 525 -12.59 21.67 15.97
CA ASP A 525 -11.68 21.42 14.86
C ASP A 525 -10.36 20.83 15.37
N THR A 526 -10.26 19.51 15.30
CA THR A 526 -9.09 18.72 15.71
C THR A 526 -7.84 19.00 14.88
N GLY A 527 -7.96 19.60 13.70
CA GLY A 527 -6.84 19.97 12.83
C GLY A 527 -6.09 21.24 13.27
N THR A 528 -6.62 21.96 14.26
CA THR A 528 -6.06 23.23 14.76
C THR A 528 -5.55 23.17 16.20
N LEU A 529 -5.75 22.03 16.89
CA LEU A 529 -5.46 21.90 18.32
C LEU A 529 -3.97 21.92 18.65
N VAL A 530 -3.17 21.20 17.87
CA VAL A 530 -1.73 21.05 18.10
C VAL A 530 -0.98 21.28 16.82
N SER A 531 0.29 21.69 16.93
CA SER A 531 1.05 22.16 15.79
C SER A 531 1.48 21.07 14.80
N HIS A 532 1.57 19.83 15.28
CA HIS A 532 2.03 18.67 14.52
C HIS A 532 0.90 17.86 13.88
N ILE A 533 -0.35 18.34 13.99
CA ILE A 533 -1.51 17.80 13.28
C ILE A 533 -2.08 18.92 12.42
N ARG A 534 -2.35 18.62 11.16
CA ARG A 534 -2.95 19.57 10.21
C ARG A 534 -3.97 18.87 9.35
N HIS A 535 -4.88 19.66 8.76
CA HIS A 535 -5.73 19.16 7.70
C HIS A 535 -4.92 18.72 6.48
N CYS A 536 -5.33 17.63 5.85
CA CYS A 536 -4.62 17.10 4.69
C CYS A 536 -4.73 18.02 3.47
N GLU A 537 -3.75 17.88 2.58
CA GLU A 537 -3.62 18.65 1.35
C GLU A 537 -4.69 18.32 0.31
N ASP A 538 -5.19 17.08 0.35
CA ASP A 538 -6.06 16.44 -0.64
C ASP A 538 -7.44 16.03 -0.09
N VAL A 539 -7.56 15.99 1.24
CA VAL A 539 -8.82 15.77 1.97
C VAL A 539 -8.92 16.85 3.03
N THR A 540 -9.62 17.94 2.71
CA THR A 540 -9.62 19.17 3.52
C THR A 540 -10.18 18.99 4.93
N TRP A 541 -10.99 17.95 5.17
CA TRP A 541 -11.49 17.59 6.50
C TRP A 541 -10.67 16.48 7.17
N GLY A 542 -9.78 15.82 6.43
CA GLY A 542 -8.93 14.75 6.96
C GLY A 542 -7.78 15.32 7.79
N LEU A 543 -7.09 14.47 8.55
CA LEU A 543 -5.95 14.87 9.39
C LEU A 543 -4.68 14.11 9.01
N LYS A 544 -3.53 14.76 9.13
CA LYS A 544 -2.22 14.09 9.03
C LYS A 544 -1.20 14.70 9.98
N LEU A 545 -0.16 13.93 10.26
CA LEU A 545 0.98 14.38 11.05
C LEU A 545 1.97 15.17 10.20
N VAL A 546 2.52 16.23 10.76
CA VAL A 546 3.50 17.13 10.11
C VAL A 546 4.62 17.51 11.08
N GLU A 547 5.78 17.90 10.54
CA GLU A 547 6.89 18.45 11.29
C GLU A 547 6.97 19.97 11.04
N LEU A 548 6.90 20.78 12.11
CA LEU A 548 6.84 22.24 12.00
C LEU A 548 8.10 22.88 11.41
N ASP A 549 9.27 22.30 11.66
CA ASP A 549 10.55 22.89 11.25
C ASP A 549 10.80 22.81 9.73
N LYS A 550 9.83 22.27 8.96
CA LYS A 550 9.91 22.05 7.51
C LYS A 550 8.68 22.56 6.73
N LEU A 551 7.77 23.29 7.38
CA LEU A 551 6.58 23.86 6.75
C LEU A 551 6.85 25.21 6.09
#